data_AF-A0A5J4PL45-F1
#
_entry.id   AF-A0A5J4PL45-F1
#
_cell.length_a   1.000
_cell.length_b   1.000
_cell.length_c   1.000
_cell.angle_alpha   90.00
_cell.angle_beta   90.00
_cell.angle_gamma   90.00
#
_symmetry.space_group_name_H-M   'P 1'
#
loop_
_entity.id
_entity.type
_entity.pdbx_description
1 polymer ?
#
loop_
_entity_poly.entity_id
_entity_poly.type
_entity_poly.pdbx_seq_one_letter_code
_entity_poly.pdbx_strand_id
1 'polypeptide(L)'
;MEDNVWQLNTSIWKGDNYDLTVTFRPLSNPKVCPTTWLNSWFSLRREEDRDKPLWWRPKNKKVSSYEYLSKAVHIIMQASGVMKGNSVTSIRKSSITKSIDQGATIQEINRASRHKDGPSTVAVHYDMNLNDTVRERLTNFE
;
A
#
# COMPACT_ATOMS: atom_id res chain seq x y z
N MET A 1 18.73 -13.27 -5.87
CA MET A 1 17.48 -12.59 -5.49
C MET A 1 17.12 -11.70 -6.65
N GLU A 2 16.15 -12.09 -7.47
CA GLU A 2 15.73 -11.34 -8.65
C GLU A 2 15.16 -9.96 -8.24
N ASP A 3 15.78 -8.91 -8.78
CA ASP A 3 15.22 -7.58 -9.09
C ASP A 3 14.46 -6.79 -8.00
N ASN A 4 14.97 -6.70 -6.76
CA ASN A 4 14.42 -5.76 -5.75
C ASN A 4 12.88 -5.83 -5.57
N VAL A 5 12.27 -6.97 -5.89
CA VAL A 5 10.82 -7.19 -5.83
C VAL A 5 10.45 -7.58 -4.41
N TRP A 6 9.40 -6.94 -3.87
CA TRP A 6 8.82 -7.28 -2.57
C TRP A 6 7.46 -7.92 -2.74
N GLN A 7 7.22 -9.02 -2.04
CA GLN A 7 5.91 -9.67 -1.97
C GLN A 7 5.38 -9.58 -0.54
N LEU A 8 4.16 -9.06 -0.40
CA LEU A 8 3.44 -8.99 0.86
C LEU A 8 2.25 -9.93 0.82
N ASN A 9 2.27 -10.93 1.69
CA ASN A 9 1.13 -11.81 1.91
C ASN A 9 0.17 -11.16 2.92
N THR A 10 -1.10 -11.01 2.54
CA THR A 10 -2.14 -10.40 3.37
C THR A 10 -3.48 -11.05 3.06
N SER A 11 -4.46 -10.90 3.96
CA SER A 11 -5.82 -11.35 3.72
C SER A 11 -6.75 -10.16 3.54
N ILE A 12 -7.76 -10.29 2.68
CA ILE A 12 -8.83 -9.29 2.53
C ILE A 12 -9.99 -9.67 3.43
N TRP A 13 -10.25 -8.86 4.45
CA TRP A 13 -11.26 -9.11 5.47
C TRP A 13 -12.68 -8.66 5.09
N LYS A 14 -12.85 -8.11 3.88
CA LYS A 14 -14.11 -7.53 3.41
C LYS A 14 -14.68 -8.40 2.29
N GLY A 15 -15.78 -9.09 2.57
CA GLY A 15 -16.41 -10.06 1.65
C GLY A 15 -16.03 -11.49 2.02
N ASP A 16 -15.72 -12.32 1.03
CA ASP A 16 -15.54 -13.78 1.19
C ASP A 16 -14.19 -14.22 1.77
N ASN A 17 -13.46 -13.30 2.43
CA ASN A 17 -12.19 -13.57 3.12
C ASN A 17 -11.20 -14.45 2.33
N TYR A 18 -10.38 -13.84 1.48
CA TYR A 18 -9.35 -14.55 0.71
C TYR A 18 -7.94 -13.97 0.95
N ASP A 19 -6.95 -14.84 0.79
CA ASP A 19 -5.54 -14.47 0.84
C ASP A 19 -5.09 -13.87 -0.49
N LEU A 20 -4.19 -12.90 -0.39
CA LEU A 20 -3.65 -12.14 -1.50
C LEU A 20 -2.16 -11.90 -1.28
N THR A 21 -1.39 -12.12 -2.34
CA THR A 21 -0.01 -11.64 -2.42
C THR A 21 0.01 -10.35 -3.22
N VAL A 22 0.40 -9.26 -2.58
CA VAL A 22 0.66 -7.98 -3.23
C VAL A 22 2.13 -7.91 -3.63
N THR A 23 2.39 -7.81 -4.93
CA THR A 23 3.76 -7.62 -5.45
C THR A 23 4.07 -6.13 -5.62
N PHE A 24 5.22 -5.69 -5.12
CA PHE A 24 5.81 -4.37 -5.32
C PHE A 24 7.09 -4.53 -6.14
N ARG A 25 7.15 -3.85 -7.28
CA ARG A 25 8.34 -3.76 -8.12
C ARG A 25 8.99 -2.39 -7.97
N PRO A 26 10.29 -2.26 -8.29
CA PRO A 26 10.95 -0.96 -8.36
C PRO A 26 10.17 0.01 -9.26
N LEU A 27 10.14 1.28 -8.86
CA LEU A 27 9.52 2.38 -9.59
C LEU A 27 10.62 3.33 -10.08
N SER A 28 10.37 4.10 -11.15
CA SER A 28 11.42 4.96 -11.73
C SER A 28 11.79 6.13 -10.81
N ASN A 29 10.88 6.57 -9.93
CA ASN A 29 11.14 7.59 -8.93
C ASN A 29 11.62 6.95 -7.60
N PRO A 30 12.94 6.93 -7.30
CA PRO A 30 13.46 6.27 -6.11
C PRO A 30 13.06 6.96 -4.81
N LYS A 31 12.70 8.26 -4.83
CA LYS A 31 12.34 9.02 -3.63
C LYS A 31 11.05 8.52 -2.98
N VAL A 32 10.16 7.93 -3.77
CA VAL A 32 8.85 7.43 -3.33
C VAL A 32 8.63 5.96 -3.69
N CYS A 33 9.71 5.24 -3.98
CA CYS A 33 9.65 3.84 -4.38
C CYS A 33 9.39 2.91 -3.17
N PRO A 34 8.29 2.14 -3.16
CA PRO A 34 7.97 1.26 -2.04
C PRO A 34 9.03 0.20 -1.76
N THR A 35 9.69 -0.36 -2.79
CA THR A 35 10.71 -1.40 -2.60
C THR A 35 11.96 -0.83 -1.92
N THR A 36 12.36 0.41 -2.26
CA THR A 36 13.43 1.12 -1.56
C THR A 36 13.07 1.34 -0.08
N TRP A 37 11.85 1.80 0.20
CA TRP A 37 11.41 2.03 1.59
C TRP A 37 11.29 0.73 2.39
N LEU A 38 10.79 -0.35 1.78
CA LEU A 38 10.67 -1.66 2.41
C LEU A 38 12.04 -2.30 2.68
N ASN A 39 12.98 -2.20 1.74
CA ASN A 39 14.37 -2.61 1.93
C ASN A 39 14.99 -1.90 3.15
N SER A 40 14.91 -0.57 3.18
CA SER A 40 15.41 0.23 4.30
C SER A 40 14.73 -0.14 5.61
N TRP A 41 13.40 -0.23 5.63
CA TRP A 41 12.64 -0.64 6.81
C TRP A 41 13.08 -2.02 7.32
N PHE A 42 13.16 -3.01 6.43
CA PHE A 42 13.52 -4.38 6.80
C PHE A 42 14.96 -4.49 7.31
N SER A 43 15.89 -3.74 6.71
CA SER A 43 17.29 -3.68 7.17
C SER A 43 17.44 -3.12 8.58
N LEU A 44 16.55 -2.21 8.99
CA LEU A 44 16.52 -1.61 10.33
C LEU A 44 15.85 -2.52 11.37
N ARG A 45 15.21 -3.62 10.96
CA ARG A 45 14.59 -4.55 11.90
C ARG A 45 15.65 -5.36 12.64
N ARG A 46 15.39 -5.59 13.93
CA ARG A 46 16.16 -6.54 14.74
C ARG A 46 16.05 -7.92 14.11
N GLU A 47 17.14 -8.68 14.12
CA GLU A 47 17.20 -10.00 13.49
C GLU A 47 16.12 -10.95 14.04
N GLU A 48 15.91 -10.92 15.37
CA GLU A 48 14.88 -11.70 16.07
C GLU A 48 13.44 -11.34 15.70
N ASP A 49 13.21 -10.20 15.03
CA ASP A 49 11.88 -9.76 14.63
C ASP A 49 11.61 -9.94 13.13
N ARG A 50 12.57 -10.43 12.34
CA ARG A 50 12.42 -10.49 10.86
C ARG A 50 11.30 -11.44 10.41
N ASP A 51 10.97 -12.44 11.22
CA ASP A 51 9.85 -13.36 11.02
C ASP A 51 8.50 -12.78 11.48
N LYS A 52 8.50 -11.65 12.18
CA LYS A 52 7.27 -11.03 12.73
C LYS A 52 6.56 -10.17 11.68
N PRO A 53 5.24 -9.94 11.83
CA PRO A 53 4.45 -9.10 10.91
C PRO A 53 5.07 -7.71 10.66
N LEU A 54 4.75 -7.09 9.52
CA LEU A 54 5.32 -5.80 9.09
C LEU A 54 5.21 -4.69 10.15
N TRP A 55 4.09 -4.65 10.87
CA TRP A 55 3.78 -3.65 11.90
C TRP A 55 4.07 -4.12 13.33
N TRP A 56 4.96 -5.10 13.48
CA TRP A 56 5.40 -5.60 14.78
C TRP A 56 6.07 -4.50 15.60
N ARG A 57 5.73 -4.44 16.89
CA ARG A 57 6.32 -3.52 17.84
C ARG A 57 7.17 -4.28 18.85
N PRO A 58 8.50 -4.27 18.68
CA PRO A 58 9.46 -4.94 19.56
C PRO A 58 9.21 -4.73 21.06
N LYS A 59 9.12 -3.46 21.47
CA LYS A 59 8.98 -3.05 22.87
C LYS A 59 7.72 -3.61 23.53
N ASN A 60 6.64 -3.77 22.77
CA ASN A 60 5.35 -4.19 23.29
C ASN A 60 5.04 -5.66 22.95
N LYS A 61 5.94 -6.34 22.24
CA LYS A 61 5.78 -7.71 21.73
C LYS A 61 4.41 -7.97 21.11
N LYS A 62 3.92 -7.03 20.30
CA LYS A 62 2.61 -7.14 19.63
C LYS A 62 2.58 -6.41 18.29
N VAL A 63 1.65 -6.80 17.44
CA VAL A 63 1.34 -6.07 16.21
C VAL A 63 0.65 -4.74 16.55
N SER A 64 0.96 -3.69 15.79
CA SER A 64 0.31 -2.39 15.93
C SER A 64 -1.20 -2.50 15.65
N SER A 65 -2.02 -1.84 16.47
CA SER A 65 -3.47 -1.76 16.21
C SER A 65 -3.77 -0.76 15.09
N TYR A 66 -4.95 -0.87 14.51
CA TYR A 66 -5.45 0.08 13.51
C TYR A 66 -5.47 1.51 14.05
N GLU A 67 -5.93 1.73 15.28
CA GLU A 67 -6.01 3.05 15.91
C GLU A 67 -4.62 3.66 16.10
N TYR A 68 -3.64 2.84 16.46
CA TYR A 68 -2.26 3.29 16.62
C TYR A 68 -1.66 3.74 15.28
N LEU A 69 -1.81 2.92 14.23
CA LEU A 69 -1.34 3.24 12.89
C LEU A 69 -2.05 4.48 12.32
N SER A 70 -3.37 4.59 12.51
CA SER A 70 -4.15 5.74 12.10
C SER A 70 -3.66 7.04 12.76
N LYS A 71 -3.42 7.02 14.07
CA LYS A 71 -2.82 8.16 14.79
C LYS A 71 -1.44 8.54 14.24
N ALA A 72 -0.59 7.55 13.96
CA ALA A 72 0.74 7.80 13.39
C ALA A 72 0.65 8.47 12.00
N VAL A 73 -0.25 8.02 11.13
CA VAL A 73 -0.50 8.66 9.83
C VAL A 73 -1.00 10.09 10.01
N HIS A 74 -1.92 10.32 10.94
CA HIS A 74 -2.44 11.67 11.22
C HIS A 74 -1.36 12.66 11.69
N ILE A 75 -0.37 12.22 12.46
CA ILE A 75 0.78 13.05 12.86
C ILE A 75 1.56 13.52 11.62
N ILE A 76 1.84 12.59 10.68
CA ILE A 76 2.56 12.90 9.44
C ILE A 76 1.73 13.83 8.55
N MET A 77 0.43 13.57 8.41
CA MET A 77 -0.49 14.43 7.67
C MET A 77 -0.47 15.87 8.20
N GLN A 78 -0.55 16.04 9.53
CA GLN A 78 -0.50 17.36 10.15
C GLN A 78 0.85 18.04 9.93
N ALA A 79 1.96 17.32 10.11
CA ALA A 79 3.31 17.85 9.87
C ALA A 79 3.53 18.27 8.40
N SER A 80 2.81 17.63 7.47
CA SER A 80 2.84 17.94 6.04
C SER A 80 1.84 19.03 5.61
N GLY A 81 1.18 19.70 6.57
CA GLY A 81 0.22 20.77 6.30
C GLY A 81 -1.14 20.31 5.76
N VAL A 82 -1.47 19.01 5.82
CA VAL A 82 -2.78 18.51 5.39
C VAL A 82 -3.86 19.03 6.35
N MET A 83 -4.90 19.66 5.80
CA MET A 83 -5.96 20.30 6.58
C MET A 83 -6.61 19.35 7.59
N LYS A 84 -6.84 19.88 8.80
CA LYS A 84 -7.57 19.22 9.88
C LYS A 84 -9.00 18.90 9.40
N GLY A 85 -9.34 17.61 9.37
CA GLY A 85 -10.61 17.10 8.82
C GLY A 85 -10.41 16.03 7.75
N ASN A 86 -9.24 15.98 7.11
CA ASN A 86 -8.85 14.86 6.25
C ASN A 86 -8.50 13.63 7.08
N SER A 87 -8.87 12.45 6.57
CA SER A 87 -8.59 11.16 7.19
C SER A 87 -7.63 10.32 6.33
N VAL A 88 -7.17 9.18 6.86
CA VAL A 88 -6.43 8.19 6.07
C VAL A 88 -7.21 7.79 4.81
N THR A 89 -8.54 7.73 4.87
CA THR A 89 -9.40 7.47 3.71
C THR A 89 -9.32 8.57 2.66
N SER A 90 -9.08 9.83 3.04
CA SER A 90 -8.86 10.93 2.11
C SER A 90 -7.59 10.73 1.27
N ILE A 91 -6.54 10.10 1.82
CA ILE A 91 -5.32 9.75 1.07
C ILE A 91 -5.68 8.77 -0.05
N ARG A 92 -6.44 7.71 0.26
CA ARG A 92 -6.92 6.75 -0.74
C ARG A 92 -7.76 7.42 -1.83
N LYS A 93 -8.69 8.29 -1.45
CA LYS A 93 -9.51 9.05 -2.41
C LYS A 93 -8.65 9.90 -3.34
N SER A 94 -7.71 10.66 -2.77
CA SER A 94 -6.81 11.53 -3.53
C SER A 94 -5.92 10.75 -4.50
N SER A 95 -5.43 9.57 -4.08
CA SER A 95 -4.67 8.66 -4.95
C SER A 95 -5.51 8.14 -6.12
N ILE A 96 -6.77 7.79 -5.89
CA ILE A 96 -7.69 7.38 -6.97
C ILE A 96 -7.94 8.54 -7.94
N THR A 97 -8.28 9.74 -7.43
CA THR A 97 -8.49 10.94 -8.25
C THR A 97 -7.26 11.25 -9.09
N LYS A 98 -6.07 11.32 -8.49
CA LYS A 98 -4.82 11.56 -9.21
C LYS A 98 -4.57 10.52 -10.31
N SER A 99 -4.82 9.24 -10.02
CA SER A 99 -4.64 8.19 -11.02
C SER A 99 -5.58 8.38 -12.22
N ILE A 100 -6.84 8.77 -11.98
CA ILE A 100 -7.82 9.09 -13.03
C ILE A 100 -7.35 10.30 -13.85
N ASP A 101 -6.90 11.38 -13.18
CA ASP A 101 -6.39 12.58 -13.83
C ASP A 101 -5.16 12.30 -14.72
N GLN A 102 -4.37 11.28 -14.35
CA GLN A 102 -3.23 10.78 -15.12
C GLN A 102 -3.62 9.73 -16.18
N GLY A 103 -4.91 9.58 -16.47
CA GLY A 103 -5.43 8.72 -17.54
C GLY A 103 -5.57 7.24 -17.20
N ALA A 104 -5.64 6.87 -15.92
CA ALA A 104 -5.93 5.49 -15.54
C ALA A 104 -7.36 5.09 -15.93
N THR A 105 -7.47 3.91 -16.52
CA THR A 105 -8.77 3.33 -16.89
C THR A 105 -9.57 2.94 -15.64
N ILE A 106 -10.89 2.87 -15.76
CA ILE A 106 -11.75 2.40 -14.67
C ILE A 106 -11.36 0.97 -14.26
N GLN A 107 -10.94 0.11 -15.21
CA GLN A 107 -10.43 -1.23 -14.90
C GLN A 107 -9.17 -1.18 -14.02
N GLU A 108 -8.18 -0.35 -14.36
CA GLU A 108 -6.98 -0.13 -13.55
C GLU A 108 -7.31 0.41 -12.14
N ILE A 109 -8.22 1.36 -12.04
CA ILE A 109 -8.65 1.92 -10.75
C ILE A 109 -9.37 0.86 -9.91
N ASN A 110 -10.29 0.10 -10.49
CA ASN A 110 -11.04 -0.94 -9.77
C ASN A 110 -10.11 -2.03 -9.26
N ARG A 111 -9.10 -2.42 -10.07
CA ARG A 111 -8.05 -3.37 -9.70
C ARG A 111 -7.16 -2.86 -8.58
N ALA A 112 -6.60 -1.65 -8.72
CA ALA A 112 -5.66 -1.07 -7.75
C ALA A 112 -6.36 -0.72 -6.43
N SER A 113 -7.57 -0.16 -6.51
CA SER A 113 -8.36 0.20 -5.34
C SER A 113 -9.08 -0.98 -4.72
N ARG A 114 -9.24 -2.11 -5.42
CA ARG A 114 -10.04 -3.27 -4.99
C ARG A 114 -11.45 -2.83 -4.57
N HIS A 115 -12.12 -2.06 -5.43
CA HIS A 115 -13.48 -1.57 -5.17
C HIS A 115 -14.46 -2.75 -5.09
N LYS A 116 -15.36 -2.75 -4.10
CA LYS A 116 -16.24 -3.88 -3.77
C LYS A 116 -17.16 -4.28 -4.93
N ASP A 117 -17.55 -3.31 -5.76
CA ASP A 117 -18.55 -3.51 -6.82
C ASP A 117 -17.96 -3.96 -8.16
N GLY A 118 -16.64 -4.22 -8.22
CA GLY A 118 -16.02 -4.88 -9.37
C GLY A 118 -16.27 -6.40 -9.35
N PRO A 119 -16.24 -7.10 -10.51
CA PRO A 119 -16.45 -8.54 -10.55
C PRO A 119 -15.38 -9.26 -9.73
N SER A 120 -15.80 -9.79 -8.57
CA SER A 120 -14.93 -10.40 -7.55
C SER A 120 -14.03 -11.49 -8.16
N THR A 121 -14.56 -12.28 -9.09
CA THR A 121 -13.83 -13.38 -9.74
C THR A 121 -12.62 -12.90 -10.54
N VAL A 122 -12.72 -11.78 -11.28
CA VAL A 122 -11.60 -11.27 -12.10
C VAL A 122 -10.51 -10.70 -11.21
N ALA A 123 -10.91 -9.92 -10.21
CA ALA A 123 -10.00 -9.34 -9.23
C ALA A 123 -9.24 -10.42 -8.44
N VAL A 124 -9.92 -11.49 -8.03
CA VAL A 124 -9.37 -12.58 -7.22
C VAL A 124 -8.51 -13.54 -8.05
N HIS A 125 -8.94 -13.93 -9.25
CA HIS A 125 -8.28 -15.03 -9.97
C HIS A 125 -7.35 -14.58 -11.11
N TYR A 126 -7.59 -13.43 -11.73
CA TYR A 126 -6.89 -13.04 -12.95
C TYR A 126 -6.04 -11.76 -12.81
N ASP A 127 -6.37 -10.87 -11.86
CA ASP A 127 -5.85 -9.49 -11.85
C ASP A 127 -5.10 -9.10 -10.55
N MET A 128 -4.48 -10.08 -9.88
CA MET A 128 -3.94 -9.88 -8.53
C MET A 128 -2.76 -8.89 -8.45
N ASN A 129 -1.99 -8.71 -9.53
CA ASN A 129 -0.65 -8.11 -9.42
C ASN A 129 -0.24 -7.11 -10.53
N LEU A 130 -1.17 -6.65 -11.37
CA LEU A 130 -0.91 -5.72 -12.47
C LEU A 130 -1.21 -4.27 -12.11
N ASN A 131 -0.62 -3.77 -11.01
CA ASN A 131 -0.82 -2.40 -10.53
C ASN A 131 0.38 -1.49 -10.78
N ASP A 132 1.40 -1.95 -11.50
CA ASP A 132 2.67 -1.24 -11.63
C ASP A 132 2.51 0.07 -12.40
N THR A 133 1.74 0.09 -13.49
CA THR A 133 1.44 1.31 -14.24
C THR A 133 0.78 2.39 -13.37
N VAL A 134 -0.22 2.02 -12.57
CA VAL A 134 -0.92 2.97 -11.68
C VAL A 134 0.02 3.47 -10.58
N ARG A 135 0.85 2.58 -10.01
CA ARG A 135 1.84 2.97 -9.00
C ARG A 135 2.87 3.92 -9.58
N GLU A 136 3.38 3.64 -10.77
CA GLU A 136 4.35 4.47 -11.46
C GLU A 136 3.79 5.88 -11.70
N ARG A 137 2.57 5.98 -12.25
CA ARG A 137 1.85 7.25 -12.44
C ARG A 137 1.74 8.06 -11.14
N LEU A 138 1.38 7.41 -10.03
CA LEU A 138 1.27 8.07 -8.73
C LEU A 138 2.57 8.69 -8.22
N THR A 139 3.72 8.22 -8.68
CA THR A 139 5.04 8.78 -8.32
C THR A 139 5.46 9.97 -9.16
N ASN A 140 4.72 10.28 -10.23
CA ASN A 140 4.94 11.50 -10.99
C ASN A 140 4.24 12.66 -10.28
N PHE A 141 5.01 13.64 -9.81
CA PHE A 141 4.51 14.82 -9.09
C PHE A 141 4.54 16.10 -9.93
N GLU A 142 4.97 15.99 -11.19
CA GLU A 142 4.97 17.07 -12.18
C GLU A 142 3.59 17.28 -12.80
#